data_AF-A0A4S9HI92-F1
#
_entry.id   AF-A0A4S9HI92-F1
#
_cell.length_a   1.000
_cell.length_b   1.000
_cell.length_c   1.000
_cell.angle_alpha   90.00
_cell.angle_beta   90.00
_cell.angle_gamma   90.00
#
_symmetry.space_group_name_H-M   'P 1'
#
loop_
_entity.id
_entity.type
_entity.pdbx_description
1 polymer ?
#
loop_
_entity_poly.entity_id
_entity_poly.type
_entity_poly.pdbx_seq_one_letter_code
_entity_poly.pdbx_strand_id
1 'polypeptide(L)'
;MPKERSINPVAAQHKADKKQQLKKSKQNVQVQRNEKLARRNPERLQRQIDDLKSLATTQQLRPKDQATLDQLEKDLRAVRKARDVLGEKAPAFAKRREGGGVQEGRKRRRVEEEDEDETDEDVRSIPMPKDTPPPVPRRNQPHQLPNKPAVSAAPVVAQTTYSSAPVLRNLKEESRKFVPTTVAQNITRQKGQSGRLLEPEEADKLEKAGYNDARKVADEMEKEADDCCSTYPFAYQYSEALITSASVRNPLTGARGRDSTVPDGPLTSWSTDFDVALPESRDHNGTTFTNIMTATDKFTKRKHLIPTRTITTVDAAYTMLHIIKLHDLLKEMVTDRGTQWDSEFFRERSKLLSI
;
A
#
# COMPACT_ATOMS: atom_id res chain seq x y z
N MET A 1 3.15 13.24 -52.23
CA MET A 1 3.03 11.77 -52.11
C MET A 1 3.96 11.31 -50.98
N PRO A 2 3.45 11.05 -49.76
CA PRO A 2 4.31 10.59 -48.68
C PRO A 2 4.74 9.15 -49.01
N LYS A 3 6.03 8.95 -49.27
CA LYS A 3 6.62 7.63 -49.50
C LYS A 3 6.36 6.79 -48.24
N GLU A 4 5.60 5.70 -48.40
CA GLU A 4 5.37 4.72 -47.34
C GLU A 4 6.73 4.26 -46.82
N ARG A 5 7.02 4.62 -45.56
CA ARG A 5 8.24 4.16 -44.89
C ARG A 5 8.13 2.64 -44.82
N SER A 6 8.89 1.95 -45.67
CA SER A 6 9.02 0.49 -45.64
C SER A 6 9.51 0.10 -44.25
N ILE A 7 8.59 -0.36 -43.40
CA ILE A 7 8.94 -0.95 -42.12
C ILE A 7 9.85 -2.12 -42.48
N ASN A 8 11.10 -2.05 -42.02
CA ASN A 8 12.09 -3.11 -42.19
C ASN A 8 11.39 -4.47 -41.93
N PRO A 9 11.38 -5.41 -42.89
CA PRO A 9 10.59 -6.64 -42.81
C PRO A 9 10.87 -7.43 -41.53
N VAL A 10 12.09 -7.34 -41.00
CA VAL A 10 12.50 -7.96 -39.72
C VAL A 10 11.76 -7.32 -38.52
N ALA A 11 11.59 -6.00 -38.52
CA ALA A 11 10.84 -5.29 -37.47
C ALA A 11 9.33 -5.60 -37.52
N ALA A 12 8.78 -5.85 -38.72
CA ALA A 12 7.39 -6.29 -38.87
C ALA A 12 7.17 -7.70 -38.30
N GLN A 13 8.13 -8.62 -38.53
CA GLN A 13 8.11 -9.97 -37.96
C GLN A 13 8.20 -9.95 -36.42
N HIS A 14 9.16 -9.22 -35.84
CA HIS A 14 9.25 -9.10 -34.37
C HIS A 14 8.00 -8.48 -33.74
N LYS A 15 7.35 -7.52 -34.41
CA LYS A 15 6.07 -6.96 -33.96
C LYS A 15 4.94 -8.00 -34.04
N ALA A 16 4.90 -8.80 -35.11
CA ALA A 16 3.92 -9.89 -35.25
C ALA A 16 4.13 -10.97 -34.18
N ASP A 17 5.37 -11.40 -33.93
CA ASP A 17 5.73 -12.39 -32.91
C ASP A 17 5.38 -11.88 -31.51
N LYS A 18 5.69 -10.61 -31.21
CA LYS A 18 5.31 -9.99 -29.94
C LYS A 18 3.79 -9.96 -29.79
N LYS A 19 3.03 -9.59 -30.83
CA LYS A 19 1.55 -9.64 -30.81
C LYS A 19 1.02 -11.05 -30.57
N GLN A 20 1.63 -12.07 -31.18
CA GLN A 20 1.24 -13.47 -30.97
C GLN A 20 1.56 -13.95 -29.55
N GLN A 21 2.75 -13.64 -29.03
CA GLN A 21 3.13 -13.93 -27.65
C GLN A 21 2.17 -13.28 -26.66
N LEU A 22 1.77 -12.04 -26.94
CA LEU A 22 0.80 -11.31 -26.12
C LEU A 22 -0.61 -11.89 -26.21
N LYS A 23 -1.04 -12.35 -27.39
CA LYS A 23 -2.33 -13.04 -27.54
C LYS A 23 -2.32 -14.35 -26.73
N LYS A 24 -1.22 -15.11 -26.79
CA LYS A 24 -1.04 -16.33 -25.99
C LYS A 24 -1.04 -16.03 -24.49
N SER A 25 -0.33 -14.99 -24.03
CA SER A 25 -0.31 -14.64 -22.60
C SER A 25 -1.68 -14.17 -22.09
N LYS A 26 -2.40 -13.35 -22.87
CA LYS A 26 -3.79 -12.94 -22.55
C LYS A 26 -4.73 -14.14 -22.47
N GLN A 27 -4.63 -15.08 -23.43
CA GLN A 27 -5.42 -16.30 -23.42
C GLN A 27 -5.11 -17.17 -22.19
N ASN A 28 -3.84 -17.33 -21.81
CA ASN A 28 -3.47 -18.08 -20.61
C ASN A 28 -4.04 -17.45 -19.33
N VAL A 29 -3.99 -16.12 -19.19
CA VAL A 29 -4.60 -15.42 -18.05
C VAL A 29 -6.13 -15.59 -18.04
N GLN A 30 -6.77 -15.55 -19.21
CA GLN A 30 -8.21 -15.76 -19.33
C GLN A 30 -8.61 -17.20 -18.96
N VAL A 31 -7.83 -18.20 -19.39
CA VAL A 31 -8.03 -19.61 -19.02
C VAL A 31 -7.90 -19.78 -17.50
N GLN A 32 -6.83 -19.24 -16.89
CA GLN A 32 -6.66 -19.27 -15.43
C GLN A 32 -7.82 -18.59 -14.68
N ARG A 33 -8.34 -17.49 -15.22
CA ARG A 33 -9.50 -16.80 -14.64
C ARG A 33 -10.76 -17.64 -14.76
N ASN A 34 -11.00 -18.26 -15.91
CA ASN A 34 -12.15 -19.14 -16.13
C ASN A 34 -12.08 -20.36 -15.22
N GLU A 35 -10.90 -20.97 -15.05
CA GLU A 35 -10.69 -22.08 -14.12
C GLU A 35 -11.00 -21.69 -12.68
N LYS A 36 -10.51 -20.52 -12.22
CA LYS A 36 -10.81 -20.00 -10.87
C LYS A 36 -12.30 -19.73 -10.68
N LEU A 37 -12.98 -19.18 -11.69
CA LEU A 37 -14.43 -18.93 -11.63
C LEU A 37 -15.22 -20.25 -11.63
N ALA A 38 -14.84 -21.23 -12.45
CA ALA A 38 -15.53 -22.52 -12.52
C ALA A 38 -15.40 -23.36 -11.25
N ARG A 39 -14.37 -23.12 -10.42
CA ARG A 39 -14.23 -23.72 -9.07
C ARG A 39 -15.24 -23.19 -8.06
N ARG A 40 -15.99 -22.11 -8.34
CA ARG A 40 -17.08 -21.65 -7.47
C ARG A 40 -18.33 -22.48 -7.73
N ASN A 41 -19.08 -22.78 -6.66
CA ASN A 41 -20.28 -23.60 -6.76
C ASN A 41 -21.49 -22.78 -7.25
N PRO A 42 -22.03 -23.04 -8.46
CA PRO A 42 -23.16 -22.30 -8.99
C PRO A 42 -24.46 -22.52 -8.18
N GLU A 43 -24.68 -23.72 -7.64
CA GLU A 43 -25.86 -24.05 -6.83
C GLU A 43 -25.89 -23.25 -5.53
N ARG A 44 -24.72 -23.01 -4.94
CA ARG A 44 -24.62 -22.19 -3.71
C ARG A 44 -24.99 -20.75 -3.97
N LEU A 45 -24.53 -20.18 -5.09
CA LEU A 45 -24.86 -18.81 -5.48
C LEU A 45 -26.36 -18.68 -5.80
N GLN A 46 -26.93 -19.68 -6.47
CA GLN A 46 -28.36 -19.72 -6.79
C GLN A 46 -29.20 -19.68 -5.51
N ARG A 47 -28.90 -20.52 -4.51
CA ARG A 47 -29.61 -20.52 -3.22
C ARG A 47 -29.57 -19.16 -2.52
N GLN A 48 -28.41 -18.51 -2.47
CA GLN A 48 -28.28 -17.19 -1.84
C GLN A 48 -29.10 -16.13 -2.57
N ILE A 49 -29.19 -16.21 -3.90
CA ILE A 49 -30.04 -15.32 -4.70
C ILE A 49 -31.51 -15.61 -4.39
N ASP A 50 -31.91 -16.88 -4.34
CA ASP A 50 -33.29 -17.28 -4.07
C ASP A 50 -33.71 -16.86 -2.65
N ASP A 51 -32.83 -17.01 -1.66
CA ASP A 51 -33.04 -16.53 -0.29
C ASP A 51 -33.26 -15.01 -0.28
N LEU A 52 -32.37 -14.23 -0.90
CA LEU A 52 -32.51 -12.76 -0.97
C LEU A 52 -33.74 -12.32 -1.77
N LYS A 53 -34.11 -13.03 -2.83
CA LYS A 53 -35.33 -12.76 -3.61
C LYS A 53 -36.59 -13.11 -2.83
N SER A 54 -36.58 -14.18 -2.05
CA SER A 54 -37.69 -14.53 -1.16
C SER A 54 -37.89 -13.45 -0.09
N LEU A 55 -36.79 -12.93 0.48
CA LEU A 55 -36.82 -11.79 1.39
C LEU A 55 -37.31 -10.51 0.70
N ALA A 56 -36.95 -10.29 -0.57
CA ALA A 56 -37.46 -9.18 -1.37
C ALA A 56 -38.97 -9.26 -1.63
N THR A 57 -39.51 -10.48 -1.68
CA THR A 57 -40.94 -10.71 -1.89
C THR A 57 -41.74 -10.42 -0.62
N THR A 58 -41.18 -10.72 0.55
CA THR A 58 -41.83 -10.48 1.84
C THR A 58 -41.66 -9.05 2.34
N GLN A 59 -40.51 -8.43 2.08
CA GLN A 59 -40.15 -7.09 2.57
C GLN A 59 -39.28 -6.33 1.57
N GLN A 60 -39.31 -4.99 1.63
CA GLN A 60 -38.41 -4.19 0.81
C GLN A 60 -36.96 -4.34 1.29
N LEU A 61 -36.09 -4.88 0.44
CA LEU A 61 -34.68 -5.12 0.77
C LEU A 61 -33.94 -3.82 1.09
N ARG A 62 -33.04 -3.88 2.07
CA ARG A 62 -32.11 -2.78 2.36
C ARG A 62 -31.19 -2.54 1.15
N PRO A 63 -30.70 -1.30 0.93
CA PRO A 63 -29.80 -1.01 -0.19
C PRO A 63 -28.56 -1.91 -0.26
N LYS A 64 -28.04 -2.32 0.91
CA LYS A 64 -26.92 -3.27 1.00
C LYS A 64 -27.29 -4.67 0.47
N ASP A 65 -28.50 -5.14 0.79
CA ASP A 65 -28.98 -6.47 0.39
C ASP A 65 -29.35 -6.51 -1.10
N GLN A 66 -29.76 -5.37 -1.66
CA GLN A 66 -29.92 -5.20 -3.11
C GLN A 66 -28.57 -5.25 -3.84
N ALA A 67 -27.56 -4.54 -3.33
CA ALA A 67 -26.22 -4.57 -3.91
C ALA A 67 -25.56 -5.97 -3.84
N THR A 68 -25.81 -6.74 -2.77
CA THR A 68 -25.34 -8.12 -2.67
C THR A 68 -26.07 -9.04 -3.65
N LEU A 69 -27.39 -8.86 -3.83
CA LEU A 69 -28.16 -9.58 -4.84
C LEU A 69 -27.59 -9.33 -6.24
N ASP A 70 -27.38 -8.08 -6.63
CA ASP A 70 -26.82 -7.71 -7.93
C ASP A 70 -25.43 -8.32 -8.17
N GLN A 71 -24.60 -8.34 -7.14
CA GLN A 71 -23.26 -8.93 -7.21
C GLN A 71 -23.34 -10.45 -7.37
N LEU A 72 -24.20 -11.12 -6.60
CA LEU A 72 -24.40 -12.57 -6.69
C LEU A 72 -24.95 -12.99 -8.06
N GLU A 73 -25.88 -12.22 -8.63
CA GLU A 73 -26.40 -12.47 -9.97
C GLU A 73 -25.31 -12.35 -11.05
N LYS A 74 -24.46 -11.34 -10.97
CA LYS A 74 -23.31 -11.16 -11.87
C LYS A 74 -22.30 -12.31 -11.72
N ASP A 75 -22.00 -12.70 -10.49
CA ASP A 75 -21.09 -13.81 -10.19
C ASP A 75 -21.63 -15.14 -10.73
N LEU A 76 -22.92 -15.41 -10.56
CA LEU A 76 -23.55 -16.62 -11.09
C LEU A 76 -23.49 -16.68 -12.62
N ARG A 77 -23.79 -15.56 -13.31
CA ARG A 77 -23.64 -15.46 -14.77
C ARG A 77 -22.19 -15.70 -15.22
N ALA A 78 -21.22 -15.12 -14.51
CA ALA A 78 -19.81 -15.30 -14.82
C ALA A 78 -19.34 -16.74 -14.59
N VAL A 79 -19.80 -17.40 -13.52
CA VAL A 79 -19.49 -18.80 -13.21
C VAL A 79 -20.09 -19.73 -14.25
N ARG A 80 -21.36 -19.54 -14.64
CA ARG A 80 -21.99 -20.34 -15.72
C ARG A 80 -21.22 -20.19 -17.02
N LYS A 81 -20.94 -18.96 -17.47
CA LYS A 81 -20.14 -18.70 -18.67
C LYS A 81 -18.74 -19.32 -18.63
N ALA A 82 -18.05 -19.26 -17.48
CA ALA A 82 -16.74 -19.87 -17.33
C ALA A 82 -16.79 -21.41 -17.37
N ARG A 83 -17.87 -22.01 -16.84
CA ARG A 83 -18.10 -23.46 -16.89
C ARG A 83 -18.46 -23.91 -18.32
N ASP A 84 -19.25 -23.14 -19.06
CA ASP A 84 -19.58 -23.44 -20.46
C ASP A 84 -18.30 -23.44 -21.33
N VAL A 85 -17.38 -22.50 -21.08
CA VAL A 85 -16.08 -22.44 -21.78
C VAL A 85 -15.17 -23.61 -21.41
N LEU A 86 -15.25 -24.13 -20.17
CA LEU A 86 -14.46 -25.29 -19.72
C LEU A 86 -15.11 -26.63 -20.04
N GLY A 87 -16.42 -26.66 -20.31
CA GLY A 87 -17.20 -27.86 -20.58
C GLY A 87 -17.00 -28.93 -19.52
N GLU A 88 -16.55 -30.10 -19.96
CA GLU A 88 -16.30 -31.28 -19.12
C GLU A 88 -15.13 -31.12 -18.13
N LYS A 89 -14.24 -30.14 -18.34
CA LYS A 89 -13.11 -29.88 -17.43
C LYS A 89 -13.54 -29.14 -16.15
N ALA A 90 -14.80 -28.69 -16.07
CA ALA A 90 -15.30 -28.00 -14.90
C ALA A 90 -15.48 -28.97 -13.71
N PRO A 91 -15.02 -28.62 -12.50
CA PRO A 91 -15.18 -29.49 -11.33
C PRO A 91 -16.67 -29.73 -11.05
N ALA A 92 -17.07 -30.99 -11.02
CA ALA A 92 -18.41 -31.40 -10.62
C ALA A 92 -18.58 -31.21 -9.11
N PHE A 93 -19.69 -30.59 -8.70
CA PHE A 93 -20.03 -30.49 -7.28
C PHE A 93 -21.02 -31.60 -6.94
N ALA A 94 -20.68 -32.40 -5.93
CA ALA A 94 -21.58 -33.43 -5.44
C ALA A 94 -22.86 -32.76 -4.91
N LYS A 95 -24.02 -33.15 -5.46
CA LYS A 95 -25.32 -32.75 -4.93
C LYS A 95 -25.45 -33.40 -3.56
N ARG A 96 -25.63 -32.59 -2.51
CA ARG A 96 -25.85 -33.11 -1.14
C ARG A 96 -27.07 -34.01 -1.20
N ARG A 97 -26.89 -35.31 -0.91
CA ARG A 97 -27.98 -36.29 -0.87
C ARG A 97 -28.91 -35.90 0.29
N GLU A 98 -30.02 -35.25 -0.03
CA GLU A 98 -31.11 -35.02 0.93
C GLU A 98 -31.77 -36.36 1.19
N GLY A 99 -31.33 -37.04 2.26
CA GLY A 99 -31.86 -38.35 2.64
C GLY A 99 -30.89 -39.26 3.39
N GLY A 100 -30.00 -38.71 4.22
CA GLY A 100 -29.10 -39.50 5.06
C GLY A 100 -29.02 -38.88 6.45
N GLY A 101 -29.60 -39.58 7.42
CA GLY A 101 -29.71 -39.15 8.80
C GLY A 101 -28.37 -38.89 9.48
N VAL A 102 -28.47 -38.16 10.58
CA VAL A 102 -27.46 -37.89 11.60
C VAL A 102 -26.58 -39.11 11.86
N GLN A 103 -25.31 -39.05 11.47
CA GLN A 103 -24.23 -39.75 12.16
C GLN A 103 -23.29 -38.70 12.74
N GLU A 104 -23.76 -38.14 13.85
CA GLU A 104 -22.90 -37.88 15.00
C GLU A 104 -21.98 -39.09 15.22
N GLY A 105 -20.68 -38.84 15.37
CA GLY A 105 -19.75 -39.92 15.76
C GLY A 105 -18.45 -40.00 14.99
N ARG A 106 -17.81 -38.87 14.64
CA ARG A 106 -16.34 -38.89 14.54
C ARG A 106 -15.76 -38.40 15.87
N LYS A 107 -15.70 -39.36 16.81
CA LYS A 107 -14.96 -39.30 18.08
C LYS A 107 -13.61 -38.63 17.83
N ARG A 108 -13.49 -37.36 18.20
CA ARG A 108 -12.19 -36.83 18.64
C ARG A 108 -11.94 -37.56 19.95
N ARG A 109 -10.88 -38.36 20.01
CA ARG A 109 -10.32 -38.91 21.24
C ARG A 109 -10.07 -37.72 22.16
N ARG A 110 -11.02 -37.43 23.06
CA ARG A 110 -10.76 -36.63 24.25
C ARG A 110 -10.22 -37.64 25.23
N VAL A 111 -8.92 -37.56 25.48
CA VAL A 111 -8.34 -38.18 26.66
C VAL A 111 -9.00 -37.43 27.82
N GLU A 112 -9.85 -38.12 28.56
CA GLU A 112 -10.27 -37.68 29.89
C GLU A 112 -9.04 -37.93 30.76
N GLU A 113 -8.23 -36.87 30.94
CA GLU A 113 -7.34 -36.79 32.09
C GLU A 113 -8.28 -36.43 33.25
N GLU A 114 -8.60 -37.45 34.05
CA GLU A 114 -9.06 -37.28 35.42
C GLU A 114 -7.89 -36.64 36.17
N ASP A 115 -7.89 -35.30 36.26
CA ASP A 115 -7.01 -34.59 37.19
C ASP A 115 -7.57 -34.85 38.61
N GLU A 116 -7.11 -35.96 39.20
CA GLU A 116 -7.22 -36.22 40.64
C GLU A 116 -6.38 -35.17 41.37
N ASP A 117 -6.97 -34.00 41.63
CA ASP A 117 -6.38 -33.00 42.52
C ASP A 117 -6.39 -33.56 43.96
N GLU A 118 -5.30 -34.26 44.29
CA GLU A 118 -4.90 -34.72 45.62
C GLU A 118 -4.55 -33.50 46.49
N THR A 119 -5.58 -32.73 46.83
CA THR A 119 -5.53 -31.71 47.88
C THR A 119 -6.10 -32.32 49.15
N ASP A 120 -5.30 -32.36 50.23
CA ASP A 120 -5.69 -32.89 51.54
C ASP A 120 -7.07 -32.38 52.00
N GLU A 121 -7.87 -33.25 52.63
CA GLU A 121 -9.24 -32.94 53.09
C GLU A 121 -9.32 -31.71 54.00
N ASP A 122 -8.25 -31.44 54.76
CA ASP A 122 -8.13 -30.27 55.64
C ASP A 122 -8.08 -28.94 54.87
N VAL A 123 -7.50 -28.92 53.66
CA VAL A 123 -7.42 -27.72 52.81
C VAL A 123 -8.79 -27.39 52.20
N ARG A 124 -9.62 -28.41 51.94
CA ARG A 124 -10.99 -28.24 51.40
C ARG A 124 -11.94 -27.60 52.40
N SER A 125 -11.62 -27.66 53.69
CA SER A 125 -12.43 -27.11 54.77
C SER A 125 -12.11 -25.64 55.10
N ILE A 126 -11.09 -25.05 54.46
CA ILE A 126 -10.74 -23.64 54.65
C ILE A 126 -11.92 -22.79 54.14
N PRO A 127 -12.60 -22.04 55.01
CA PRO A 127 -13.73 -21.22 54.61
C PRO A 127 -13.24 -20.10 53.70
N MET A 128 -13.83 -19.98 52.51
CA MET A 128 -13.50 -18.88 51.61
C MET A 128 -13.77 -17.52 52.28
N PRO A 129 -12.92 -16.50 52.02
CA PRO A 129 -13.22 -15.12 52.39
C PRO A 129 -14.58 -14.70 51.81
N LYS A 130 -15.36 -13.92 52.57
CA LYS A 130 -16.76 -13.56 52.27
C LYS A 130 -17.00 -12.78 50.96
N ASP A 131 -15.93 -12.44 50.22
CA ASP A 131 -15.98 -11.67 48.98
C ASP A 131 -15.49 -12.46 47.75
N THR A 132 -15.68 -13.78 47.70
CA THR A 132 -15.58 -14.50 46.43
C THR A 132 -16.80 -14.19 45.58
N PRO A 133 -16.66 -13.45 44.46
CA PRO A 133 -17.78 -13.10 43.61
C PRO A 133 -18.43 -14.39 43.05
N PRO A 134 -19.77 -14.40 42.84
CA PRO A 134 -20.45 -15.56 42.30
C PRO A 134 -19.85 -15.96 40.94
N PRO A 135 -19.75 -17.27 40.65
CA PRO A 135 -19.16 -17.76 39.40
C PRO A 135 -19.93 -17.18 38.21
N VAL A 136 -19.20 -16.46 37.35
CA VAL A 136 -19.75 -15.83 36.15
C VAL A 136 -20.34 -16.93 35.25
N PRO A 137 -21.62 -16.83 34.83
CA PRO A 137 -22.22 -17.83 33.95
C PRO A 137 -21.41 -17.90 32.64
N ARG A 138 -20.97 -19.12 32.30
CA ARG A 138 -20.27 -19.40 31.04
C ARG A 138 -21.19 -19.05 29.86
N ARG A 139 -21.01 -17.86 29.29
CA ARG A 139 -21.67 -17.46 28.06
C ARG A 139 -21.10 -18.31 26.93
N ASN A 140 -21.88 -19.27 26.43
CA ASN A 140 -21.58 -20.08 25.26
C ASN A 140 -21.55 -19.22 23.98
N GLN A 141 -20.56 -18.35 23.85
CA GLN A 141 -20.22 -17.69 22.59
C GLN A 141 -18.80 -18.06 22.19
N PRO A 142 -18.60 -18.88 21.15
CA PRO A 142 -17.27 -19.13 20.62
C PRO A 142 -16.82 -17.87 19.86
N HIS A 143 -16.06 -17.00 20.53
CA HIS A 143 -15.25 -16.01 19.84
C HIS A 143 -14.08 -16.76 19.18
N GLN A 144 -14.18 -16.96 17.87
CA GLN A 144 -13.06 -17.44 17.07
C GLN A 144 -11.96 -16.38 17.07
N LEU A 145 -11.04 -16.48 18.02
CA LEU A 145 -9.74 -15.83 17.91
C LEU A 145 -9.03 -16.43 16.67
N PRO A 146 -8.29 -15.62 15.88
CA PRO A 146 -7.57 -16.12 14.73
C PRO A 146 -6.61 -17.24 15.14
N ASN A 147 -6.62 -18.35 14.41
CA ASN A 147 -5.68 -19.45 14.63
C ASN A 147 -4.25 -18.92 14.55
N LYS A 148 -3.50 -19.08 15.65
CA LYS A 148 -2.07 -18.86 15.69
C LYS A 148 -1.42 -19.79 14.66
N PRO A 149 -0.62 -19.29 13.69
CA PRO A 149 0.03 -20.16 12.73
C PRO A 149 1.01 -21.09 13.46
N ALA A 150 0.89 -22.39 13.18
CA ALA A 150 1.80 -23.41 13.69
C ALA A 150 3.20 -23.19 13.08
N VAL A 151 4.08 -22.58 13.86
CA VAL A 151 5.51 -22.51 13.55
C VAL A 151 6.16 -23.74 14.15
N SER A 152 6.79 -24.53 13.29
CA SER A 152 7.63 -25.68 13.62
C SER A 152 8.61 -25.34 14.74
N ALA A 153 8.64 -26.18 15.77
CA ALA A 153 9.60 -26.13 16.86
C ALA A 153 11.03 -26.30 16.32
N ALA A 154 11.72 -25.18 16.11
CA ALA A 154 13.16 -25.10 16.10
C ALA A 154 13.60 -24.42 17.41
N PRO A 155 14.69 -24.86 18.05
CA PRO A 155 15.13 -24.29 19.32
C PRO A 155 15.58 -22.84 19.09
N VAL A 156 14.79 -21.89 19.57
CA VAL A 156 15.20 -20.48 19.65
C VAL A 156 16.17 -20.38 20.81
N VAL A 157 17.45 -20.22 20.49
CA VAL A 157 18.50 -19.87 21.45
C VAL A 157 18.11 -18.55 22.11
N ALA A 158 17.91 -18.55 23.42
CA ALA A 158 17.63 -17.35 24.20
C ALA A 158 18.86 -16.44 24.16
N GLN A 159 18.84 -15.43 23.28
CA GLN A 159 19.83 -14.35 23.30
C GLN A 159 19.55 -13.47 24.53
N THR A 160 20.40 -13.57 25.55
CA THR A 160 20.34 -12.82 26.81
C THR A 160 21.00 -11.44 26.71
N THR A 161 21.21 -10.92 25.51
CA THR A 161 21.93 -9.66 25.28
C THR A 161 21.09 -8.73 24.42
N TYR A 162 20.70 -7.60 24.99
CA TYR A 162 19.93 -6.57 24.29
C TYR A 162 20.85 -5.85 23.29
N SER A 163 20.94 -6.36 22.05
CA SER A 163 21.60 -5.62 20.98
C SER A 163 20.67 -4.52 20.49
N SER A 164 21.03 -3.27 20.73
CA SER A 164 20.34 -2.05 20.28
C SER A 164 20.46 -1.78 18.77
N ALA A 165 20.61 -2.83 17.95
CA ALA A 165 20.70 -2.68 16.51
C ALA A 165 19.34 -2.24 15.94
N PRO A 166 19.27 -1.12 15.19
CA PRO A 166 18.02 -0.59 14.68
C PRO A 166 17.39 -1.58 13.69
N VAL A 167 16.09 -1.82 13.83
CA VAL A 167 15.30 -2.66 12.90
C VAL A 167 15.10 -1.87 11.61
N LEU A 168 15.97 -2.11 10.62
CA LEU A 168 15.85 -1.51 9.29
C LEU A 168 14.65 -2.10 8.55
N ARG A 169 13.65 -1.26 8.26
CA ARG A 169 12.47 -1.63 7.46
C ARG A 169 12.73 -1.28 6.00
N ASN A 170 12.39 -2.16 5.08
CA ASN A 170 12.48 -1.88 3.65
C ASN A 170 11.36 -0.90 3.23
N LEU A 171 11.61 0.40 3.40
CA LEU A 171 10.66 1.48 3.07
C LEU A 171 10.28 1.49 1.59
N LYS A 172 11.17 1.01 0.70
CA LYS A 172 10.87 0.81 -0.72
C LYS A 172 9.73 -0.21 -0.94
N GLU A 173 9.61 -1.25 -0.13
CA GLU A 173 8.53 -2.23 -0.24
C GLU A 173 7.24 -1.79 0.45
N GLU A 174 7.36 -1.06 1.56
CA GLU A 174 6.22 -0.52 2.29
C GLU A 174 5.54 0.63 1.53
N SER A 175 6.32 1.54 0.94
CA SER A 175 5.83 2.68 0.13
C SER A 175 4.99 2.25 -1.08
N ARG A 176 5.26 1.06 -1.65
CA ARG A 176 4.45 0.49 -2.76
C ARG A 176 2.98 0.27 -2.37
N LYS A 177 2.68 0.15 -1.06
CA LYS A 177 1.31 0.03 -0.54
C LYS A 177 0.58 1.39 -0.48
N PHE A 178 1.31 2.50 -0.52
CA PHE A 178 0.77 3.86 -0.42
C PHE A 178 0.56 4.55 -1.78
N VAL A 179 0.97 3.91 -2.87
CA VAL A 179 0.70 4.42 -4.23
C VAL A 179 -0.79 4.21 -4.55
N PRO A 180 -1.52 5.25 -4.98
CA PRO A 180 -2.91 5.11 -5.41
C PRO A 180 -3.09 4.01 -6.45
N THR A 181 -4.17 3.25 -6.33
CA THR A 181 -4.41 2.06 -7.16
C THR A 181 -4.40 2.36 -8.66
N THR A 182 -4.82 3.55 -9.08
CA THR A 182 -4.80 4.02 -10.47
C THR A 182 -3.37 4.18 -11.00
N VAL A 183 -2.48 4.79 -10.22
CA VAL A 183 -1.07 5.00 -10.56
C VAL A 183 -0.32 3.67 -10.56
N ALA A 184 -0.56 2.80 -9.57
CA ALA A 184 0.00 1.46 -9.54
C ALA A 184 -0.48 0.61 -10.74
N GLN A 185 -1.74 0.74 -11.14
CA GLN A 185 -2.29 0.10 -12.34
C GLN A 185 -1.66 0.64 -13.62
N ASN A 186 -1.41 1.95 -13.73
CA ASN A 186 -0.75 2.54 -14.89
C ASN A 186 0.73 2.11 -14.97
N ILE A 187 1.45 2.08 -13.84
CA ILE A 187 2.83 1.58 -13.77
C ILE A 187 2.91 0.10 -14.12
N THR A 188 2.00 -0.74 -13.61
CA THR A 188 1.97 -2.18 -13.93
C THR A 188 1.50 -2.44 -15.37
N ARG A 189 0.65 -1.57 -15.93
CA ARG A 189 0.23 -1.61 -17.34
C ARG A 189 1.38 -1.20 -18.28
N GLN A 190 2.16 -0.21 -17.90
CA GLN A 190 3.37 0.21 -18.60
C GLN A 190 4.49 -0.84 -18.53
N LYS A 191 4.67 -1.48 -17.36
CA LYS A 191 5.58 -2.62 -17.17
C LYS A 191 5.11 -3.91 -17.85
N GLY A 192 3.92 -3.91 -18.47
CA GLY A 192 3.36 -5.08 -19.17
C GLY A 192 2.94 -6.23 -18.24
N GLN A 193 2.89 -6.00 -16.92
CA GLN A 193 2.55 -6.99 -15.90
C GLN A 193 1.05 -7.02 -15.55
N SER A 194 0.29 -5.97 -15.88
CA SER A 194 -1.17 -6.05 -15.80
C SER A 194 -1.63 -6.90 -16.98
N GLY A 195 -2.21 -8.08 -16.75
CA GLY A 195 -2.68 -9.03 -17.78
C GLY A 195 -3.67 -8.49 -18.83
N ARG A 196 -3.93 -7.19 -18.86
CA ARG A 196 -4.49 -6.42 -19.97
C ARG A 196 -3.37 -5.57 -20.59
N LEU A 197 -2.93 -5.98 -21.79
CA LEU A 197 -1.94 -5.24 -22.56
C LEU A 197 -2.47 -3.86 -22.98
N LEU A 198 -1.63 -2.84 -22.79
CA LEU A 198 -1.78 -1.46 -23.23
C LEU A 198 -1.86 -1.38 -24.76
N GLU A 199 -2.95 -0.84 -25.30
CA GLU A 199 -3.07 -0.53 -26.73
C GLU A 199 -2.05 0.56 -27.12
N PRO A 200 -1.51 0.58 -28.36
CA PRO A 200 -0.44 1.50 -28.74
C PRO A 200 -0.80 2.98 -28.54
N GLU A 201 -2.06 3.37 -28.78
CA GLU A 201 -2.54 4.74 -28.52
C GLU A 201 -2.62 5.09 -27.03
N GLU A 202 -2.87 4.10 -26.16
CA GLU A 202 -2.85 4.30 -24.71
C GLU A 202 -1.41 4.38 -24.18
N ALA A 203 -0.46 3.70 -24.81
CA ALA A 203 0.97 3.79 -24.50
C ALA A 203 1.53 5.17 -24.83
N ASP A 204 1.20 5.70 -26.02
CA ASP A 204 1.60 7.05 -26.44
C ASP A 204 0.99 8.12 -25.52
N LYS A 205 -0.26 7.94 -25.05
CA LYS A 205 -0.87 8.83 -24.05
C LYS A 205 -0.16 8.77 -22.69
N LEU A 206 0.29 7.58 -22.26
CA LEU A 206 1.01 7.39 -21.01
C LEU A 206 2.45 7.94 -21.08
N GLU A 207 3.09 7.82 -22.24
CA GLU A 207 4.40 8.41 -22.53
C GLU A 207 4.30 9.94 -22.61
N LYS A 208 3.28 10.47 -23.29
CA LYS A 208 2.98 11.91 -23.36
C LYS A 208 2.57 12.50 -22.01
N ALA A 209 2.05 11.69 -21.09
CA ALA A 209 1.76 12.07 -19.71
C ALA A 209 3.01 12.15 -18.82
N GLY A 210 4.22 11.90 -19.34
CA GLY A 210 5.49 12.21 -18.66
C GLY A 210 5.91 11.24 -17.55
N TYR A 211 5.18 10.14 -17.33
CA TYR A 211 5.54 9.14 -16.31
C TYR A 211 6.86 8.41 -16.61
N ASN A 212 7.27 8.35 -17.88
CA ASN A 212 8.57 7.83 -18.29
C ASN A 212 9.71 8.79 -17.94
N ASP A 213 9.50 10.09 -18.08
CA ASP A 213 10.51 11.09 -17.75
C ASP A 213 10.68 11.21 -16.25
N ALA A 214 9.59 11.11 -15.47
CA ALA A 214 9.68 11.01 -14.01
C ALA A 214 10.49 9.79 -13.55
N ARG A 215 10.44 8.68 -14.31
CA ARG A 215 11.17 7.45 -14.00
C ARG A 215 12.62 7.48 -14.47
N LYS A 216 12.90 8.02 -15.65
CA LYS A 216 14.28 8.27 -16.11
C LYS A 216 14.99 9.22 -15.15
N VAL A 217 14.30 10.27 -14.73
CA VAL A 217 14.85 11.18 -13.73
C VAL A 217 14.98 10.46 -12.38
N ALA A 218 14.03 9.62 -11.95
CA ALA A 218 14.21 8.83 -10.73
C ALA A 218 15.40 7.84 -10.80
N ASP A 219 15.63 7.21 -11.94
CA ASP A 219 16.75 6.27 -12.17
C ASP A 219 18.08 7.04 -12.32
N GLU A 220 18.07 8.26 -12.85
CA GLU A 220 19.22 9.19 -12.86
C GLU A 220 19.51 9.74 -11.46
N MET A 221 18.47 10.06 -10.68
CA MET A 221 18.58 10.47 -9.27
C MET A 221 19.06 9.32 -8.38
N GLU A 222 18.75 8.05 -8.69
CA GLU A 222 19.27 6.91 -7.92
C GLU A 222 20.78 6.77 -8.14
N LYS A 223 21.27 7.02 -9.35
CA LYS A 223 22.71 7.09 -9.64
C LYS A 223 23.38 8.31 -8.99
N GLU A 224 22.72 9.46 -9.00
CA GLU A 224 23.21 10.69 -8.35
C GLU A 224 23.17 10.59 -6.82
N ALA A 225 22.19 9.88 -6.27
CA ALA A 225 22.07 9.59 -4.84
C ALA A 225 23.09 8.52 -4.39
N ASP A 226 23.40 7.53 -5.22
CA ASP A 226 24.48 6.57 -4.97
C ASP A 226 25.86 7.27 -5.02
N ASP A 227 26.06 8.21 -5.95
CA ASP A 227 27.27 9.06 -6.00
C ASP A 227 27.35 10.03 -4.78
N CYS A 228 26.22 10.63 -4.37
CA CYS A 228 26.12 11.47 -3.17
C CYS A 228 26.31 10.66 -1.87
N CYS A 229 25.79 9.43 -1.81
CA CYS A 229 25.96 8.48 -0.70
C CYS A 229 27.41 8.05 -0.54
N SER A 230 28.17 7.94 -1.64
CA SER A 230 29.63 7.72 -1.61
C SER A 230 30.39 8.91 -1.02
N THR A 231 29.82 10.12 -1.11
CA THR A 231 30.42 11.37 -0.63
C THR A 231 30.03 11.67 0.84
N TYR A 232 28.84 11.24 1.28
CA TYR A 232 28.33 11.46 2.65
C TYR A 232 27.42 10.30 3.15
N PRO A 233 28.00 9.23 3.70
CA PRO A 233 27.26 8.01 4.03
C PRO A 233 26.38 8.10 5.29
N PHE A 234 26.50 9.14 6.11
CA PHE A 234 25.86 9.21 7.44
C PHE A 234 24.55 10.02 7.48
N ALA A 235 24.26 10.83 6.46
CA ALA A 235 23.08 11.71 6.43
C ALA A 235 21.76 10.95 6.17
N TYR A 236 21.82 9.73 5.63
CA TYR A 236 20.64 8.95 5.26
C TYR A 236 20.00 8.17 6.41
N GLN A 237 20.75 7.89 7.48
CA GLN A 237 20.25 7.04 8.56
C GLN A 237 19.26 7.77 9.49
N TYR A 238 19.33 9.11 9.55
CA TYR A 238 18.38 9.95 10.29
C TYR A 238 17.23 10.49 9.45
N SER A 239 17.38 10.62 8.13
CA SER A 239 16.36 11.17 7.25
C SER A 239 15.18 10.21 7.04
N GLU A 240 15.42 8.89 6.97
CA GLU A 240 14.37 7.88 6.82
C GLU A 240 13.44 7.79 8.05
N ALA A 241 13.98 8.03 9.25
CA ALA A 241 13.20 8.04 10.49
C ALA A 241 12.24 9.25 10.58
N LEU A 242 12.66 10.43 10.10
CA LEU A 242 11.86 11.66 10.10
C LEU A 242 10.77 11.67 9.01
N ILE A 243 11.06 11.11 7.83
CA ILE A 243 10.04 10.91 6.78
C ILE A 243 8.87 10.05 7.31
N THR A 244 9.15 9.16 8.27
CA THR A 244 8.15 8.30 8.91
C THR A 244 7.28 9.07 9.93
N SER A 245 7.81 10.03 10.68
CA SER A 245 7.05 10.79 11.69
C SER A 245 6.17 11.88 11.09
N ALA A 246 6.59 12.53 9.99
CA ALA A 246 5.79 13.54 9.30
C ALA A 246 4.59 12.95 8.52
N SER A 247 4.62 11.65 8.20
CA SER A 247 3.57 10.94 7.45
C SER A 247 2.44 10.40 8.34
N VAL A 248 2.65 10.29 9.66
CA VAL A 248 1.62 9.83 10.62
C VAL A 248 0.85 11.03 11.16
N ARG A 249 0.02 11.66 10.33
CA ARG A 249 -1.13 12.42 10.83
C ARG A 249 -2.35 11.50 10.85
N ASN A 250 -2.83 11.23 12.06
CA ASN A 250 -4.03 10.47 12.37
C ASN A 250 -5.24 11.01 11.56
N PRO A 251 -6.15 10.15 11.04
CA PRO A 251 -7.39 10.62 10.44
C PRO A 251 -8.35 11.03 11.56
N LEU A 252 -8.19 12.25 12.09
CA LEU A 252 -9.22 12.88 12.89
C LEU A 252 -10.30 13.41 11.94
N THR A 253 -11.46 12.78 12.01
CA THR A 253 -12.71 13.22 11.42
C THR A 253 -13.07 14.61 11.93
N GLY A 254 -12.90 15.65 11.11
CA GLY A 254 -13.40 17.00 11.41
C GLY A 254 -12.78 18.08 10.53
N ALA A 255 -13.64 18.83 9.83
CA ALA A 255 -13.38 19.99 8.96
C ALA A 255 -12.79 19.69 7.57
N ARG A 256 -13.59 20.02 6.54
CA ARG A 256 -13.18 20.13 5.13
C ARG A 256 -12.11 21.22 5.00
N GLY A 257 -10.85 20.85 5.09
CA GLY A 257 -9.76 21.63 4.51
C GLY A 257 -9.95 21.66 3.00
N ARG A 258 -9.89 22.84 2.38
CA ARG A 258 -9.87 22.95 0.92
C ARG A 258 -8.65 22.18 0.42
N ASP A 259 -8.87 21.14 -0.37
CA ASP A 259 -7.77 20.44 -1.04
C ASP A 259 -6.97 21.48 -1.84
N SER A 260 -5.66 21.54 -1.57
CA SER A 260 -4.77 22.40 -2.33
C SER A 260 -4.78 21.95 -3.80
N THR A 261 -5.04 22.90 -4.70
CA THR A 261 -5.09 22.63 -6.14
C THR A 261 -3.75 22.04 -6.59
N VAL A 262 -3.81 20.92 -7.32
CA VAL A 262 -2.61 20.30 -7.88
C VAL A 262 -2.01 21.28 -8.90
N PRO A 263 -0.71 21.62 -8.80
CA PRO A 263 -0.07 22.58 -9.70
C PRO A 263 -0.03 22.07 -11.15
N ASP A 264 -0.05 23.00 -12.10
CA ASP A 264 -0.20 22.74 -13.55
C ASP A 264 1.02 22.05 -14.19
N GLY A 265 2.20 22.11 -13.55
CA GLY A 265 3.42 21.54 -14.08
C GLY A 265 4.57 21.44 -13.07
N PRO A 266 5.66 20.76 -13.46
CA PRO A 266 6.85 20.62 -12.62
C PRO A 266 7.45 21.99 -12.31
N LEU A 267 8.12 22.09 -11.16
CA LEU A 267 8.85 23.29 -10.72
C LEU A 267 7.98 24.55 -10.51
N THR A 268 6.66 24.41 -10.53
CA THR A 268 5.74 25.57 -10.44
C THR A 268 5.45 25.94 -8.99
N SER A 269 5.15 24.97 -8.14
CA SER A 269 4.76 25.21 -6.73
C SER A 269 5.57 24.32 -5.81
N TRP A 270 6.32 24.94 -4.90
CA TRP A 270 7.16 24.25 -3.93
C TRP A 270 6.57 24.37 -2.52
N SER A 271 6.77 23.35 -1.70
CA SER A 271 6.47 23.38 -0.27
C SER A 271 7.75 23.23 0.53
N THR A 272 8.03 24.18 1.42
CA THR A 272 9.26 24.20 2.21
C THR A 272 8.95 24.15 3.70
N ASP A 273 9.70 23.36 4.46
CA ASP A 273 9.55 23.16 5.90
C ASP A 273 10.91 22.91 6.57
N PHE A 274 10.99 23.09 7.89
CA PHE A 274 12.18 22.81 8.69
C PHE A 274 11.91 21.66 9.67
N ASP A 275 12.74 20.63 9.57
CA ASP A 275 12.86 19.60 10.61
C ASP A 275 13.94 20.07 11.61
N VAL A 276 13.52 20.29 12.84
CA VAL A 276 14.31 20.94 13.90
C VAL A 276 14.65 19.96 15.01
N ALA A 277 15.72 20.25 15.76
CA ALA A 277 16.12 19.51 16.96
C ALA A 277 16.46 18.03 16.70
N LEU A 278 17.16 17.80 15.59
CA LEU A 278 17.71 16.51 15.25
C LEU A 278 19.01 16.25 16.01
N PRO A 279 19.37 14.99 16.26
CA PRO A 279 20.66 14.65 16.81
C PRO A 279 21.80 15.21 15.97
N GLU A 280 22.86 15.66 16.62
CA GLU A 280 24.00 16.27 15.95
C GLU A 280 24.61 15.31 14.93
N SER A 281 24.58 15.71 13.66
CA SER A 281 25.25 15.03 12.57
C SER A 281 26.47 15.84 12.12
N ARG A 282 27.54 15.16 11.72
CA ARG A 282 28.80 15.80 11.31
C ARG A 282 29.12 15.50 9.85
N ASP A 283 29.50 16.54 9.15
CA ASP A 283 30.07 16.42 7.80
C ASP A 283 31.54 15.96 7.83
N HIS A 284 32.08 15.60 6.66
CA HIS A 284 33.50 15.24 6.50
C HIS A 284 34.46 16.36 6.97
N ASN A 285 34.01 17.62 6.92
CA ASN A 285 34.75 18.78 7.42
C ASN A 285 34.54 19.06 8.91
N GLY A 286 33.88 18.16 9.65
CA GLY A 286 33.64 18.27 11.09
C GLY A 286 32.60 19.32 11.50
N THR A 287 31.88 19.91 10.54
CA THR A 287 30.79 20.85 10.83
C THR A 287 29.57 20.10 11.33
N THR A 288 28.96 20.58 12.43
CA THR A 288 27.78 19.98 13.04
C THR A 288 26.49 20.60 12.52
N PHE A 289 25.51 19.75 12.26
CA PHE A 289 24.15 20.11 11.84
C PHE A 289 23.13 19.47 12.77
N THR A 290 22.10 20.22 13.10
CA THR A 290 21.02 19.80 14.00
C THR A 290 19.64 19.97 13.37
N ASN A 291 19.56 20.60 12.20
CA ASN A 291 18.32 20.89 11.51
C ASN A 291 18.46 20.53 10.03
N ILE A 292 17.32 20.28 9.38
CA ILE A 292 17.26 20.03 7.94
C ILE A 292 16.13 20.88 7.37
N MET A 293 16.42 21.67 6.35
CA MET A 293 15.38 22.27 5.53
C MET A 293 14.95 21.28 4.46
N THR A 294 13.65 21.01 4.39
CA THR A 294 13.06 20.18 3.35
C THR A 294 12.33 21.06 2.35
N ALA A 295 12.61 20.88 1.06
CA ALA A 295 11.92 21.58 -0.02
C ALA A 295 11.39 20.56 -1.02
N THR A 296 10.06 20.50 -1.16
CA THR A 296 9.37 19.50 -1.97
C THR A 296 8.65 20.17 -3.14
N ASP A 297 8.92 19.75 -4.38
CA ASP A 297 8.10 20.11 -5.52
C ASP A 297 6.74 19.42 -5.42
N LYS A 298 5.64 20.18 -5.39
CA LYS A 298 4.30 19.62 -5.23
C LYS A 298 3.84 18.83 -6.44
N PHE A 299 4.39 19.04 -7.63
CA PHE A 299 4.03 18.27 -8.83
C PHE A 299 4.80 16.95 -8.90
N THR A 300 6.13 17.03 -8.95
CA THR A 300 6.98 15.84 -9.11
C THR A 300 7.20 15.05 -7.82
N LYS A 301 6.88 15.65 -6.66
CA LYS A 301 7.20 15.13 -5.32
C LYS A 301 8.70 14.93 -5.06
N ARG A 302 9.57 15.54 -5.87
CA ARG A 302 11.01 15.60 -5.61
C ARG A 302 11.27 16.41 -4.35
N LYS A 303 12.23 15.96 -3.55
CA LYS A 303 12.59 16.58 -2.28
C LYS A 303 14.07 16.93 -2.25
N HIS A 304 14.38 18.13 -1.80
CA HIS A 304 15.73 18.52 -1.41
C HIS A 304 15.79 18.55 0.11
N LEU A 305 16.81 17.89 0.65
CA LEU A 305 17.13 17.88 2.06
C LEU A 305 18.42 18.65 2.22
N ILE A 306 18.35 19.82 2.84
CA ILE A 306 19.51 20.70 3.00
C ILE A 306 19.82 20.81 4.49
N PRO A 307 20.96 20.30 4.96
CA PRO A 307 21.32 20.39 6.37
C PRO A 307 21.60 21.84 6.75
N THR A 308 21.05 22.29 7.88
CA THR A 308 21.26 23.64 8.40
C THR A 308 21.72 23.61 9.85
N ARG A 309 22.64 24.51 10.17
CA ARG A 309 23.14 24.67 11.53
C ARG A 309 22.15 25.46 12.39
N THR A 310 21.52 26.48 11.81
CA THR A 310 20.50 27.28 12.48
C THR A 310 19.25 27.43 11.61
N ILE A 311 18.17 27.95 12.20
CA ILE A 311 16.89 28.19 11.51
C ILE A 311 16.66 29.70 11.45
N THR A 312 17.73 30.43 11.12
CA THR A 312 17.63 31.86 10.91
C THR A 312 17.06 32.12 9.52
N THR A 313 16.45 33.29 9.34
CA THR A 313 16.01 33.76 8.02
C THR A 313 17.12 33.72 6.97
N VAL A 314 18.35 34.04 7.39
CA VAL A 314 19.52 34.07 6.50
C VAL A 314 19.84 32.67 5.98
N ASP A 315 19.82 31.66 6.86
CA ASP A 315 20.02 30.27 6.47
C ASP A 315 18.90 29.79 5.53
N ALA A 316 17.64 30.13 5.83
CA ALA A 316 16.50 29.83 4.95
C ALA A 316 16.66 30.48 3.56
N ALA A 317 17.21 31.68 3.51
CA ALA A 317 17.55 32.36 2.27
C ALA A 317 18.68 31.63 1.50
N TYR A 318 19.79 31.28 2.14
CA TYR A 318 20.90 30.62 1.45
C TYR A 318 20.49 29.25 0.89
N THR A 319 19.79 28.47 1.69
CA THR A 319 19.27 27.15 1.29
C THR A 319 18.29 27.27 0.12
N MET A 320 17.45 28.31 0.09
CA MET A 320 16.57 28.57 -1.05
C MET A 320 17.35 28.98 -2.32
N LEU A 321 18.47 29.72 -2.21
CA LEU A 321 19.32 30.01 -3.37
C LEU A 321 19.94 28.73 -3.95
N HIS A 322 20.29 27.78 -3.08
CA HIS A 322 20.81 26.49 -3.51
C HIS A 322 19.79 25.74 -4.37
N ILE A 323 18.50 25.77 -4.00
CA ILE A 323 17.41 25.15 -4.78
C ILE A 323 17.23 25.86 -6.12
N ILE A 324 17.17 27.19 -6.12
CA ILE A 324 17.01 27.99 -7.34
C ILE A 324 18.18 27.75 -8.31
N LYS A 325 19.40 27.57 -7.79
CA LYS A 325 20.57 27.25 -8.61
C LYS A 325 20.46 25.90 -9.33
N LEU A 326 19.75 24.93 -8.74
CA LEU A 326 19.60 23.58 -9.30
C LEU A 326 18.40 23.44 -10.24
N HIS A 327 17.34 24.22 -10.00
CA HIS A 327 16.03 24.01 -10.63
C HIS A 327 15.43 25.23 -11.32
N ASP A 328 16.23 26.27 -11.52
CA ASP A 328 15.78 27.59 -11.99
C ASP A 328 14.81 28.29 -11.01
N LEU A 329 14.33 29.47 -11.40
CA LEU A 329 13.47 30.32 -10.57
C LEU A 329 12.12 29.64 -10.28
N LEU A 330 11.79 29.59 -9.00
CA LEU A 330 10.51 29.12 -8.50
C LEU A 330 9.42 30.13 -8.87
N LYS A 331 8.21 29.67 -9.20
CA LYS A 331 7.07 30.55 -9.46
C LYS A 331 6.21 30.81 -8.22
N GLU A 332 6.09 29.81 -7.36
CA GLU A 332 5.31 29.88 -6.13
C GLU A 332 5.98 29.02 -5.06
N MET A 333 6.04 29.54 -3.83
CA MET A 333 6.48 28.79 -2.66
C MET A 333 5.45 28.89 -1.54
N VAL A 334 5.14 27.75 -0.95
CA VAL A 334 4.22 27.64 0.18
C VAL A 334 4.98 27.15 1.39
N THR A 335 4.99 27.98 2.42
CA THR A 335 5.61 27.69 3.71
C THR A 335 4.57 27.76 4.81
N ASP A 336 4.95 27.32 6.00
CA ASP A 336 4.22 27.65 7.22
C ASP A 336 4.40 29.13 7.59
N ARG A 337 3.82 29.53 8.72
CA ARG A 337 3.93 30.91 9.26
C ARG A 337 5.10 31.07 10.21
N GLY A 338 6.18 30.32 10.00
CA GLY A 338 7.41 30.44 10.78
C GLY A 338 8.01 31.84 10.69
N THR A 339 8.67 32.28 11.76
CA THR A 339 9.28 33.62 11.86
C THR A 339 10.38 33.85 10.83
N GLN A 340 11.06 32.77 10.43
CA GLN A 340 12.05 32.76 9.36
C GLN A 340 11.46 33.18 7.99
N TRP A 341 10.21 32.80 7.72
CA TRP A 341 9.53 33.09 6.44
C TRP A 341 8.80 34.44 6.48
N ASP A 342 8.29 34.83 7.65
CA ASP A 342 7.49 36.05 7.80
C ASP A 342 8.33 37.34 7.92
N SER A 343 9.64 37.20 8.08
CA SER A 343 10.55 38.33 8.20
C SER A 343 10.53 39.28 6.98
N GLU A 344 10.75 40.57 7.23
CA GLU A 344 10.80 41.60 6.19
C GLU A 344 11.87 41.29 5.13
N PHE A 345 13.06 40.87 5.57
CA PHE A 345 14.13 40.44 4.67
C PHE A 345 13.70 39.33 3.70
N PHE A 346 13.00 38.29 4.20
CA PHE A 346 12.57 37.19 3.35
C PHE A 346 11.50 37.63 2.35
N ARG A 347 10.59 38.52 2.78
CA ARG A 347 9.58 39.14 1.92
C ARG A 347 10.19 40.01 0.83
N GLU A 348 11.16 40.86 1.15
CA GLU A 348 11.86 41.70 0.17
C GLU A 348 12.66 40.88 -0.84
N ARG A 349 13.36 39.86 -0.36
CA ARG A 349 14.06 38.91 -1.22
C ARG A 349 13.10 38.18 -2.17
N SER A 350 11.95 37.73 -1.68
CA SER A 350 10.95 37.05 -2.51
C SER A 350 10.38 37.98 -3.59
N LYS A 351 10.12 39.25 -3.24
CA LYS A 351 9.74 40.29 -4.22
C LYS A 351 10.81 40.49 -5.29
N LEU A 352 12.09 40.53 -4.92
CA LEU A 352 13.20 40.69 -5.87
C LEU A 352 13.29 39.51 -6.85
N LEU A 353 13.03 38.30 -6.36
CA LEU A 353 13.04 37.08 -7.17
C LEU A 353 11.72 36.82 -7.91
N SER A 354 10.71 37.66 -7.71
CA SER A 354 9.35 37.49 -8.27
C SER A 354 8.68 36.16 -7.89
N ILE A 355 8.82 35.76 -6.62
CA ILE A 355 8.30 34.50 -6.03
C ILE A 355 7.14 34.76 -5.06
#